data_AF-A0A2E1F8K3-F1
#
_entry.id   AF-A0A2E1F8K3-F1
#
_cell.length_a   1.000
_cell.length_b   1.000
_cell.length_c   1.000
_cell.angle_alpha   90.00
_cell.angle_beta   90.00
_cell.angle_gamma   90.00
#
_symmetry.space_group_name_H-M   'P 1'
#
loop_
_entity.id
_entity.type
_entity.pdbx_description
1 polymer ?
#
loop_
_entity_poly.entity_id
_entity_poly.type
_entity_poly.pdbx_seq_one_letter_code
_entity_poly.pdbx_strand_id
1 'polypeptide(L)'
;MGSKSKKLVKNRELSNLYLDISEEILKKLTQDNNNNKLLFLMSIENSLSHLADDIFDNFKNDLESIENLNYKYKWNELSNLKVLRNIITKELDPNGLINLIETSKSIFFRKDDKNLIITTEINDLKKFNLILNKYKAFKELLRKTLDEC
;
A
#
# COMPACT_ATOMS: atom_id res chain seq x y z
N MET A 1 -24.98 25.47 9.11
CA MET A 1 -24.32 24.76 10.23
C MET A 1 -23.57 23.58 9.65
N GLY A 2 -22.26 23.72 9.46
CA GLY A 2 -21.43 22.71 8.78
C GLY A 2 -21.25 21.49 9.67
N SER A 3 -21.90 20.39 9.30
CA SER A 3 -21.61 19.07 9.84
C SER A 3 -20.16 18.71 9.46
N LYS A 4 -19.20 19.03 10.34
CA LYS A 4 -17.92 18.32 10.36
C LYS A 4 -18.27 16.86 10.65
N SER A 5 -18.37 16.06 9.59
CA SER A 5 -18.50 14.61 9.71
C SER A 5 -17.39 14.15 10.65
N LYS A 6 -17.75 13.74 11.87
CA LYS A 6 -16.77 13.21 12.82
C LYS A 6 -16.12 12.05 12.08
N LYS A 7 -14.80 12.12 11.86
CA LYS A 7 -14.00 11.00 11.36
C LYS A 7 -14.28 9.84 12.32
N LEU A 8 -15.15 8.92 11.90
CA LEU A 8 -15.78 7.93 12.79
C LEU A 8 -14.78 6.88 13.29
N VAL A 9 -13.65 6.75 12.60
CA VAL A 9 -12.59 5.77 12.85
C VAL A 9 -11.24 6.43 12.58
N LYS A 10 -10.22 6.14 13.39
CA LYS A 10 -8.87 6.71 13.18
C LYS A 10 -8.20 6.06 11.96
N ASN A 11 -7.37 6.83 11.25
CA ASN A 11 -6.63 6.35 10.08
C ASN A 11 -5.81 5.09 10.40
N ARG A 12 -5.13 5.06 11.55
CA ARG A 12 -4.45 3.86 12.07
C ARG A 12 -5.33 2.61 12.14
N GLU A 13 -6.56 2.75 12.64
CA GLU A 13 -7.50 1.63 12.81
C GLU A 13 -7.97 1.11 11.45
N LEU A 14 -8.27 2.02 10.52
CA LEU A 14 -8.60 1.64 9.14
C LEU A 14 -7.43 0.93 8.45
N SER A 15 -6.20 1.42 8.64
CA SER A 15 -5.01 0.77 8.11
C SER A 15 -4.89 -0.67 8.64
N ASN A 16 -5.07 -0.88 9.94
CA ASN A 16 -5.05 -2.21 10.56
C ASN A 16 -6.17 -3.11 10.03
N LEU A 17 -7.40 -2.60 9.94
CA LEU A 17 -8.54 -3.37 9.44
C LEU A 17 -8.29 -3.89 8.03
N TYR A 18 -7.81 -3.04 7.12
CA TYR A 18 -7.52 -3.46 5.75
C TYR A 18 -6.34 -4.44 5.67
N LEU A 19 -5.37 -4.34 6.59
CA LEU A 19 -4.31 -5.35 6.70
C LEU A 19 -4.91 -6.70 7.12
N ASP A 20 -5.73 -6.74 8.16
CA ASP A 20 -6.36 -7.98 8.64
C ASP A 20 -7.23 -8.63 7.55
N ILE A 21 -7.98 -7.81 6.79
CA ILE A 21 -8.75 -8.27 5.62
C ILE A 21 -7.82 -8.89 4.57
N SER A 22 -6.68 -8.26 4.27
CA SER A 22 -5.72 -8.80 3.30
C SER A 22 -5.15 -10.15 3.76
N GLU A 23 -4.92 -10.35 5.05
CA GLU A 23 -4.44 -11.61 5.61
C GLU A 23 -5.50 -12.71 5.49
N GLU A 24 -6.76 -12.38 5.81
CA GLU A 24 -7.88 -13.32 5.68
C GLU A 24 -8.13 -13.73 4.23
N ILE A 25 -8.00 -12.80 3.29
CA ILE A 25 -8.08 -13.11 1.86
C ILE A 25 -6.92 -14.02 1.45
N LEU A 26 -5.70 -13.73 1.91
CA LEU A 26 -4.52 -14.52 1.55
C LEU A 26 -4.61 -15.96 2.07
N LYS A 27 -5.14 -16.17 3.29
CA LYS A 27 -5.38 -17.52 3.86
C LYS A 27 -6.34 -18.34 3.01
N LYS A 28 -7.30 -17.70 2.33
CA LYS A 28 -8.34 -18.33 1.50
C LYS A 28 -7.99 -18.30 0.01
N LEU A 29 -6.80 -17.82 -0.34
CA LEU A 29 -6.42 -17.58 -1.73
C LEU A 29 -6.13 -18.89 -2.45
N THR A 30 -6.96 -19.23 -3.43
CA THR A 30 -6.69 -20.31 -4.38
C THR A 30 -6.07 -19.76 -5.66
N GLN A 31 -5.36 -20.60 -6.41
CA GLN A 31 -4.61 -20.18 -7.59
C GLN A 31 -5.50 -19.58 -8.70
N ASP A 32 -6.77 -19.97 -8.77
CA ASP A 32 -7.68 -19.58 -9.86
C ASP A 32 -8.57 -18.38 -9.54
N ASN A 33 -8.60 -17.90 -8.28
CA ASN A 33 -9.53 -16.84 -7.89
C ASN A 33 -8.93 -15.43 -8.10
N ASN A 34 -8.97 -14.95 -9.34
CA ASN A 34 -8.50 -13.62 -9.71
C ASN A 34 -9.20 -12.47 -8.98
N ASN A 35 -10.48 -12.63 -8.62
CA ASN A 35 -11.22 -11.62 -7.86
C ASN A 35 -10.64 -11.46 -6.46
N ASN A 36 -10.37 -12.57 -5.76
CA ASN A 36 -9.75 -12.52 -4.44
C ASN A 36 -8.33 -11.97 -4.50
N LYS A 37 -7.57 -12.29 -5.56
CA LYS A 37 -6.23 -11.73 -5.76
C LYS A 37 -6.25 -10.21 -5.95
N LEU A 38 -7.20 -9.70 -6.72
CA LEU A 38 -7.38 -8.26 -6.89
C LEU A 38 -7.84 -7.61 -5.58
N LEU A 39 -8.77 -8.24 -4.86
CA LEU A 39 -9.25 -7.75 -3.57
C LEU A 39 -8.14 -7.71 -2.52
N PHE A 40 -7.22 -8.68 -2.53
CA PHE A 40 -6.01 -8.66 -1.72
C PHE A 40 -5.18 -7.40 -1.99
N LEU A 41 -4.87 -7.13 -3.27
CA LEU A 41 -4.08 -5.94 -3.65
C LEU A 41 -4.77 -4.65 -3.24
N MET A 42 -6.07 -4.51 -3.50
CA MET A 42 -6.85 -3.33 -3.09
C MET A 42 -6.87 -3.15 -1.57
N SER A 43 -6.92 -4.24 -0.81
CA SER A 43 -6.88 -4.19 0.66
C SER A 43 -5.52 -3.67 1.14
N ILE A 44 -4.40 -4.13 0.56
CA ILE A 44 -3.07 -3.60 0.87
C ILE A 44 -2.96 -2.12 0.48
N GLU A 45 -3.48 -1.71 -0.67
CA GLU A 45 -3.48 -0.30 -1.11
C GLU A 45 -4.25 0.60 -0.14
N ASN A 46 -5.45 0.20 0.27
CA ASN A 46 -6.24 0.95 1.23
C ASN A 46 -5.54 1.02 2.60
N SER A 47 -4.92 -0.08 3.01
CA SER A 47 -4.12 -0.13 4.25
C SER A 47 -2.94 0.84 4.20
N LEU A 48 -2.22 0.90 3.07
CA LEU A 48 -1.12 1.83 2.82
C LEU A 48 -1.60 3.29 2.76
N SER A 49 -2.73 3.54 2.12
CA SER A 49 -3.31 4.89 2.00
C SER A 49 -3.68 5.46 3.36
N HIS A 50 -4.36 4.67 4.20
CA HIS A 50 -4.69 5.09 5.55
C HIS A 50 -3.48 5.18 6.48
N LEU A 51 -2.47 4.33 6.29
CA LEU A 51 -1.20 4.47 7.01
C LEU A 51 -0.50 5.79 6.67
N ALA A 52 -0.48 6.17 5.39
CA ALA A 52 0.08 7.44 4.95
C ALA A 52 -0.68 8.63 5.57
N ASP A 53 -2.02 8.56 5.63
CA ASP A 53 -2.83 9.60 6.27
C ASP A 53 -2.56 9.70 7.79
N ASP A 54 -2.36 8.57 8.46
CA ASP A 54 -2.03 8.53 9.90
C ASP A 54 -0.65 9.14 10.19
N ILE A 55 0.35 8.84 9.35
CA ILE A 55 1.68 9.42 9.46
C ILE A 55 1.63 10.91 9.14
N PHE A 56 0.93 11.29 8.08
CA PHE A 56 0.75 12.69 7.71
C PHE A 56 0.11 13.51 8.82
N ASP A 57 -0.83 12.94 9.58
CA ASP A 57 -1.44 13.61 10.74
C ASP A 57 -0.39 14.10 11.76
N ASN A 58 0.78 13.46 11.85
CA ASN A 58 1.91 13.88 12.71
C ASN A 58 2.76 15.02 12.11
N PHE A 59 2.73 15.22 10.79
CA PHE A 59 3.59 16.17 10.05
C PHE A 59 2.80 17.23 9.27
N LYS A 60 1.51 17.44 9.60
CA LYS A 60 0.58 18.33 8.88
C LYS A 60 1.07 19.76 8.62
N ASN A 61 2.00 20.26 9.42
CA ASN A 61 2.54 21.61 9.29
C ASN A 61 3.72 21.70 8.31
N ASP A 62 4.32 20.57 7.94
CA ASP A 62 5.57 20.49 7.18
C ASP A 62 5.38 20.10 5.72
N LEU A 63 4.16 19.74 5.30
CA LEU A 63 3.85 19.19 3.98
C LEU A 63 2.56 19.77 3.37
N GLU A 64 2.46 19.71 2.04
CA GLU A 64 1.22 19.95 1.32
C GLU A 64 0.16 18.87 1.61
N SER A 65 -1.12 19.22 1.46
CA SER A 65 -2.21 18.28 1.74
C SER A 65 -2.19 17.07 0.81
N ILE A 66 -2.20 15.87 1.39
CA ILE A 66 -2.20 14.60 0.66
C ILE A 66 -3.59 13.97 0.50
N GLU A 67 -4.66 14.62 0.99
CA GLU A 67 -6.00 14.02 1.11
C GLU A 67 -6.59 13.54 -0.23
N ASN A 68 -6.27 14.23 -1.33
CA ASN A 68 -6.78 13.92 -2.67
C ASN A 68 -5.82 13.06 -3.52
N LEU A 69 -4.70 12.63 -2.96
CA LEU A 69 -3.71 11.83 -3.67
C LEU A 69 -4.06 10.34 -3.59
N ASN A 70 -3.68 9.58 -4.63
CA ASN A 70 -3.71 8.11 -4.53
C ASN A 70 -2.60 7.62 -3.59
N TYR A 71 -2.69 6.34 -3.16
CA TYR A 71 -1.75 5.79 -2.17
C TYR A 71 -0.28 5.98 -2.57
N LYS A 72 0.08 5.76 -3.84
CA LYS A 72 1.45 5.92 -4.33
C LYS A 72 1.94 7.36 -4.22
N TYR A 73 1.14 8.34 -4.66
CA TYR A 73 1.51 9.75 -4.57
C TYR A 73 1.54 10.25 -3.12
N LYS A 74 0.68 9.73 -2.22
CA LYS A 74 0.77 10.02 -0.78
C LYS A 74 2.15 9.64 -0.23
N TRP A 75 2.64 8.45 -0.57
CA TRP A 75 3.99 8.02 -0.17
C TRP A 75 5.09 8.84 -0.84
N ASN A 76 4.91 9.25 -2.10
CA ASN A 76 5.85 10.16 -2.75
C ASN A 76 6.00 11.48 -1.97
N GLU A 77 4.89 12.09 -1.54
CA GLU A 77 4.94 13.32 -0.75
C GLU A 77 5.55 13.10 0.64
N LEU A 78 5.20 12.02 1.32
CA LEU A 78 5.82 11.67 2.60
C LEU A 78 7.32 11.42 2.50
N SER A 79 7.83 11.03 1.32
CA SER A 79 9.26 10.85 1.08
C SER A 79 10.06 12.16 1.12
N ASN A 80 9.39 13.32 1.03
CA ASN A 80 10.02 14.64 1.17
C ASN A 80 10.44 14.91 2.63
N LEU A 81 9.86 14.21 3.61
CA LEU A 81 10.27 14.30 5.01
C LEU A 81 11.65 13.67 5.20
N LYS A 82 12.63 14.45 5.65
CA LYS A 82 14.02 13.99 5.86
C LYS A 82 14.11 12.72 6.72
N VAL A 83 13.27 12.62 7.74
CA VAL A 83 13.22 11.48 8.68
C VAL A 83 12.77 10.19 7.99
N LEU A 84 11.82 10.27 7.07
CA LEU A 84 11.20 9.10 6.43
C LEU A 84 11.72 8.82 5.02
N ARG A 85 12.43 9.78 4.42
CA ARG A 85 12.90 9.74 3.03
C ARG A 85 13.54 8.41 2.66
N ASN A 86 14.59 8.02 3.38
CA ASN A 86 15.37 6.82 3.05
C ASN A 86 14.57 5.51 3.19
N ILE A 87 13.53 5.50 4.03
CA ILE A 87 12.67 4.33 4.23
C ILE A 87 11.67 4.26 3.08
N ILE A 88 11.03 5.37 2.74
CA ILE A 88 10.00 5.42 1.71
C ILE A 88 10.58 5.28 0.30
N THR A 89 11.72 5.92 0.00
CA THR A 89 12.32 5.83 -1.35
C THR A 89 12.68 4.38 -1.71
N LYS A 90 13.13 3.58 -0.73
CA LYS A 90 13.40 2.15 -0.94
C LYS A 90 12.15 1.35 -1.33
N GLU A 91 10.98 1.74 -0.84
CA GLU A 91 9.72 1.08 -1.20
C GLU A 91 9.15 1.59 -2.53
N LEU A 92 9.62 2.74 -3.02
CA LEU A 92 9.33 3.28 -4.35
C LEU A 92 10.27 2.75 -5.45
N ASP A 93 11.38 2.09 -5.08
CA ASP A 93 12.31 1.45 -6.02
C ASP A 93 11.65 0.29 -6.79
N PRO A 94 12.19 -0.16 -7.94
CA PRO A 94 11.59 -1.24 -8.75
C PRO A 94 11.30 -2.54 -7.97
N ASN A 95 12.12 -2.85 -6.95
CA ASN A 95 11.97 -4.01 -6.08
C ASN A 95 11.24 -3.70 -4.74
N GLY A 96 10.79 -2.46 -4.59
CA GLY A 96 10.05 -1.96 -3.44
C GLY A 96 8.59 -2.41 -3.43
N LEU A 97 7.96 -2.33 -2.27
CA LEU A 97 6.57 -2.73 -2.06
C LEU A 97 5.60 -2.04 -3.02
N ILE A 98 5.74 -0.73 -3.23
CA ILE A 98 4.79 0.05 -4.03
C ILE A 98 4.81 -0.42 -5.48
N ASN A 99 6.00 -0.63 -6.06
CA ASN A 99 6.10 -1.14 -7.43
C ASN A 99 5.69 -2.61 -7.54
N LEU A 100 5.90 -3.43 -6.52
CA LEU A 100 5.39 -4.81 -6.53
C LEU A 100 3.86 -4.84 -6.60
N ILE A 101 3.17 -3.94 -5.90
CA ILE A 101 1.70 -3.81 -5.94
C ILE A 101 1.27 -3.34 -7.34
N GLU A 102 1.87 -2.27 -7.88
CA GLU A 102 1.55 -1.74 -9.20
C GLU A 102 1.76 -2.76 -10.32
N THR A 103 2.90 -3.46 -10.31
CA THR A 103 3.19 -4.51 -11.31
C THR A 103 2.18 -5.64 -11.19
N SER A 104 1.83 -6.06 -9.97
CA SER A 104 0.82 -7.09 -9.74
C SER A 104 -0.56 -6.66 -10.24
N LYS A 105 -0.96 -5.40 -10.03
CA LYS A 105 -2.20 -4.87 -10.61
C LYS A 105 -2.17 -4.82 -12.12
N SER A 106 -1.05 -4.38 -12.71
CA SER A 106 -0.92 -4.27 -14.16
C SER A 106 -1.21 -5.59 -14.87
N ILE A 107 -0.82 -6.73 -14.28
CA ILE A 107 -1.08 -8.08 -14.82
C ILE A 107 -2.59 -8.36 -14.93
N PHE A 108 -3.42 -7.86 -14.02
CA PHE A 108 -4.88 -8.04 -14.09
C PHE A 108 -5.54 -7.18 -15.18
N PHE A 109 -4.94 -6.04 -15.52
CA PHE A 109 -5.49 -5.09 -16.48
C PHE A 109 -4.84 -5.17 -17.87
N ARG A 110 -3.80 -6.00 -18.05
CA ARG A 110 -3.23 -6.31 -19.36
C ARG A 110 -4.30 -6.99 -20.22
N LYS A 111 -4.59 -6.39 -21.38
CA LYS A 111 -5.32 -7.10 -22.45
C LYS A 111 -4.35 -8.09 -23.08
N ASP A 112 -4.86 -9.27 -23.45
CA ASP A 112 -4.09 -10.26 -24.21
C ASP A 112 -3.80 -9.73 -25.63
N ASP A 113 -2.78 -8.90 -25.75
CA ASP A 113 -2.23 -8.53 -27.05
C ASP A 113 -1.35 -9.69 -27.52
N LYS A 114 -1.91 -10.53 -28.40
CA LYS A 114 -1.26 -11.71 -29.00
C LYS A 114 0.04 -11.41 -29.76
N ASN A 115 0.37 -10.13 -29.95
CA ASN A 115 1.52 -9.64 -30.71
C ASN A 115 2.70 -9.18 -29.83
N LEU A 116 2.61 -9.27 -28.50
CA LEU A 116 3.69 -8.85 -27.60
C LEU A 116 4.34 -10.06 -26.92
N ILE A 117 5.68 -10.05 -26.85
CA ILE A 117 6.42 -10.95 -25.96
C ILE A 117 6.09 -10.51 -24.53
N ILE A 118 5.17 -11.22 -23.89
CA ILE A 118 4.71 -10.91 -22.54
C ILE A 118 5.76 -11.44 -21.56
N THR A 119 6.13 -10.63 -20.57
CA THR A 119 6.85 -11.13 -19.40
C THR A 119 6.05 -12.27 -18.77
N THR A 120 6.69 -13.41 -18.50
CA THR A 120 6.11 -14.60 -17.84
C THR A 120 5.79 -14.37 -16.35
N GLU A 121 5.71 -13.10 -15.94
CA GLU A 121 5.49 -12.71 -14.55
C GLU A 121 4.03 -12.99 -14.17
N ILE A 122 3.84 -14.01 -13.33
CA ILE A 122 2.53 -14.46 -12.89
C ILE A 122 2.31 -14.00 -11.44
N ASN A 123 1.07 -13.59 -11.14
CA ASN A 123 0.62 -13.36 -9.77
C ASN A 123 0.29 -14.69 -9.09
N ASP A 124 1.34 -15.34 -8.58
CA ASP A 124 1.25 -16.56 -7.78
C ASP A 124 1.13 -16.25 -6.29
N LEU A 125 0.87 -17.30 -5.50
CA LEU A 125 0.73 -17.18 -4.05
C LEU A 125 2.03 -16.68 -3.39
N LYS A 126 3.21 -17.00 -3.95
CA LYS A 126 4.50 -16.53 -3.41
C LYS A 126 4.62 -15.02 -3.53
N LYS A 127 4.19 -14.44 -4.66
CA LYS A 127 4.20 -12.99 -4.87
C LYS A 127 3.30 -12.25 -3.88
N PHE A 128 2.10 -12.77 -3.60
CA PHE A 128 1.22 -12.15 -2.60
C PHE A 128 1.75 -12.28 -1.17
N ASN A 129 2.36 -13.42 -0.81
CA ASN A 129 3.07 -13.55 0.46
C ASN A 129 4.24 -12.56 0.57
N LEU A 130 5.00 -12.37 -0.52
CA LEU A 130 6.09 -11.41 -0.56
C LEU A 130 5.59 -9.97 -0.34
N ILE A 131 4.49 -9.58 -0.99
CA ILE A 131 3.86 -8.27 -0.80
C ILE A 131 3.44 -8.08 0.66
N LEU A 132 2.74 -9.05 1.25
CA LEU A 132 2.31 -8.97 2.64
C LEU A 132 3.49 -8.86 3.61
N ASN A 133 4.53 -9.67 3.42
CA ASN A 133 5.73 -9.66 4.25
C ASN A 133 6.48 -8.33 4.16
N LYS A 134 6.64 -7.80 2.94
CA LYS A 134 7.24 -6.47 2.73
C LYS A 134 6.42 -5.37 3.37
N TYR A 135 5.09 -5.40 3.23
CA TYR A 135 4.20 -4.43 3.88
C TYR A 135 4.36 -4.46 5.41
N LYS A 136 4.38 -5.64 6.03
CA LYS A 136 4.60 -5.78 7.48
C LYS A 136 5.97 -5.23 7.90
N ALA A 137 7.02 -5.58 7.17
CA ALA A 137 8.38 -5.09 7.45
C ALA A 137 8.48 -3.57 7.33
N PHE A 138 7.88 -2.99 6.28
CA PHE A 138 7.82 -1.55 6.07
C PHE A 138 7.08 -0.83 7.20
N LYS A 139 5.89 -1.32 7.57
CA LYS A 139 5.09 -0.77 8.66
C LYS A 139 5.84 -0.80 10.00
N GLU A 140 6.51 -1.90 10.31
CA GLU A 140 7.32 -2.03 11.52
C GLU A 140 8.52 -1.08 11.53
N LEU A 141 9.21 -0.93 10.39
CA LEU A 141 10.33 0.00 10.25
C LEU A 141 9.89 1.45 10.43
N LEU A 142 8.76 1.83 9.83
CA LEU A 142 8.16 3.15 10.00
C LEU A 142 7.82 3.43 11.45
N ARG A 143 7.15 2.48 12.13
CA ARG A 143 6.80 2.63 13.55
C ARG A 143 8.03 2.89 14.41
N LYS A 144 9.08 2.06 14.28
CA LYS A 144 10.32 2.24 15.04
C LYS A 144 10.95 3.60 14.80
N THR A 145 10.98 4.04 13.54
CA THR A 145 11.56 5.33 13.18
C THR A 145 10.77 6.50 13.77
N LEU A 146 9.44 6.40 13.79
CA LEU A 146 8.56 7.41 14.35
C LEU A 146 8.58 7.42 15.88
N ASP A 147 8.77 6.26 16.53
CA ASP A 147 8.90 6.18 18.00
C ASP A 147 10.26 6.69 18.49
N GLU A 148 11.29 6.67 17.63
CA GLU A 148 12.65 7.16 17.93
C GLU A 148 12.82 8.68 17.69
N CYS A 149 11.86 9.35 17.05
CA CYS A 149 11.90 10.79 16.71
C CYS A 149 11.02 11.64 17.62
#